data_AF-A0A3N7DXV8-F1
#
_entry.id   AF-A0A3N7DXV8-F1
#
_cell.length_a   1.000
_cell.length_b   1.000
_cell.length_c   1.000
_cell.angle_alpha   90.00
_cell.angle_beta   90.00
_cell.angle_gamma   90.00
#
_symmetry.space_group_name_H-M   'P 1'
#
loop_
_entity.id
_entity.type
_entity.pdbx_description
1 polymer ?
#
loop_
_entity_poly.entity_id
_entity_poly.type
_entity_poly.pdbx_seq_one_letter_code
_entity_poly.pdbx_strand_id
1 'polypeptide(L)'
;MQLSDDRTQATLAINKTLTAPEIESLIRELATLRSQMAPEVAPAPQDSNGNGVPVMSQDNPTIAIQYPLEAEHVTIYLRSIGLGWTAWRLHPDTQRALAEFFNSRLTQNAPAQSKPIPFR
;
A
#
# COMPACT_ATOMS: atom_id res chain seq x y z
N MET A 1 27.43 6.28 0.06
CA MET A 1 26.89 5.79 1.34
C MET A 1 27.90 4.84 1.95
N GLN A 2 27.95 4.73 3.28
CA GLN A 2 28.78 3.77 3.98
C GLN A 2 27.95 3.07 5.05
N LEU A 3 28.20 1.78 5.24
CA LEU A 3 27.61 0.94 6.29
C LEU A 3 28.70 0.69 7.34
N SER A 4 28.35 0.69 8.62
CA SER A 4 29.27 0.31 9.70
C SER A 4 29.65 -1.18 9.61
N ASP A 5 30.79 -1.56 10.20
CA ASP A 5 31.28 -2.95 10.15
C ASP A 5 30.33 -3.95 10.83
N ASP A 6 29.64 -3.51 11.90
CA ASP A 6 28.59 -4.26 12.60
C ASP A 6 27.22 -4.21 11.88
N ARG A 7 27.12 -3.43 10.79
CA ARG A 7 25.94 -3.20 9.96
C ARG A 7 24.74 -2.57 10.68
N THR A 8 24.93 -2.01 11.88
CA THR A 8 23.84 -1.38 12.65
C THR A 8 23.57 0.06 12.24
N GLN A 9 24.53 0.73 11.58
CA GLN A 9 24.45 2.15 11.23
C GLN A 9 24.86 2.39 9.78
N ALA A 10 24.19 3.34 9.12
CA ALA A 10 24.52 3.76 7.77
C ALA A 10 24.69 5.28 7.70
N THR A 11 25.76 5.74 7.07
CA THR A 11 26.06 7.17 6.87
C THR A 11 25.71 7.59 5.44
N LEU A 12 24.84 8.60 5.35
CA LEU A 12 24.39 9.25 4.12
C LEU A 12 24.68 10.75 4.23
N ALA A 13 25.39 11.30 3.24
CA ALA A 13 25.59 12.73 3.07
C ALA A 13 25.16 13.13 1.65
N ILE A 14 24.29 14.12 1.54
CA ILE A 14 23.81 14.66 0.26
C ILE A 14 24.08 16.16 0.26
N ASN A 15 25.11 16.57 -0.47
CA ASN A 15 25.48 17.99 -0.63
C ASN A 15 25.26 18.44 -2.08
N LYS A 16 24.12 18.06 -2.66
CA LYS A 16 23.66 18.51 -3.99
C LYS A 16 22.13 18.53 -4.07
N THR A 17 21.60 19.38 -4.93
CA THR A 17 20.20 19.31 -5.39
C THR A 17 20.04 18.05 -6.27
N LEU A 18 18.90 17.37 -6.15
CA LEU A 18 18.56 16.18 -6.92
C LEU A 18 17.28 16.41 -7.73
N THR A 19 17.25 15.90 -8.95
CA THR A 19 16.03 15.81 -9.77
C THR A 19 15.17 14.61 -9.33
N ALA A 20 13.88 14.59 -9.69
CA ALA A 20 12.98 13.50 -9.30
C ALA A 20 13.47 12.08 -9.70
N PRO A 21 14.04 11.84 -10.90
CA PRO A 21 14.62 10.54 -11.26
C PRO A 21 15.87 10.17 -10.45
N GLU A 22 16.67 11.15 -10.03
CA GLU A 22 17.81 10.92 -9.13
C GLU A 22 17.35 10.59 -7.71
N ILE A 23 16.27 11.21 -7.24
CA ILE A 23 15.64 10.88 -5.94
C ILE A 23 15.11 9.44 -5.96
N GLU A 24 14.40 9.04 -7.02
CA GLU A 24 13.91 7.67 -7.22
C GLU A 24 15.06 6.64 -7.24
N SER A 25 16.17 6.98 -7.92
CA SER A 25 17.37 6.13 -7.95
C SER A 25 18.03 6.02 -6.56
N LEU A 26 18.14 7.12 -5.84
CA LEU A 26 18.65 7.15 -4.47
C LEU A 26 17.77 6.34 -3.50
N ILE A 27 16.45 6.42 -3.61
CA ILE A 27 15.52 5.62 -2.80
C ILE A 27 15.75 4.12 -3.02
N ARG A 28 15.97 3.70 -4.28
CA ARG A 28 16.30 2.31 -4.65
C ARG A 28 17.61 1.85 -4.02
N GLU A 29 18.66 2.66 -4.11
CA GLU A 29 19.96 2.34 -3.49
C GLU A 29 19.86 2.27 -1.95
N LEU A 30 19.10 3.19 -1.33
CA LEU A 30 18.85 3.19 0.12
C LEU A 30 18.05 1.95 0.56
N ALA A 31 17.08 1.49 -0.23
CA ALA A 31 16.37 0.24 0.03
C ALA A 31 17.31 -0.98 -0.04
N THR A 32 18.21 -1.02 -1.02
CA THR A 32 19.25 -2.06 -1.15
C THR A 32 20.29 -2.00 -0.02
N LEU A 33 20.60 -0.81 0.50
CA LEU A 33 21.47 -0.65 1.67
C LEU A 33 20.76 -1.12 2.95
N ARG A 34 19.49 -0.75 3.13
CA ARG A 34 18.65 -1.16 4.27
C ARG A 34 18.51 -2.69 4.37
N SER A 35 18.42 -3.41 3.26
CA SER A 35 18.34 -4.88 3.28
C SER A 35 19.65 -5.58 3.70
N GLN A 36 20.73 -4.83 3.92
CA GLN A 36 22.02 -5.35 4.39
C GLN A 36 22.30 -5.00 5.86
N MET A 37 21.40 -4.24 6.51
CA MET A 37 21.56 -3.78 7.90
C MET A 37 21.11 -4.81 8.93
N ALA A 38 21.65 -4.71 10.15
CA ALA A 38 21.30 -5.55 11.30
C ALA A 38 20.83 -4.68 12.50
N PRO A 39 19.84 -5.12 13.30
CA PRO A 39 18.94 -6.25 13.03
C PRO A 39 18.10 -6.00 11.76
N GLU A 40 17.54 -7.06 11.20
CA GLU A 40 16.65 -6.96 10.05
C GLU A 40 15.50 -6.01 10.37
N VAL A 41 15.37 -4.93 9.58
CA VAL A 41 14.32 -3.93 9.80
C VAL A 41 12.99 -4.53 9.33
N ALA A 42 12.11 -4.87 10.26
CA ALA A 42 10.80 -5.45 9.98
C ALA A 42 9.98 -4.66 8.90
N PRO A 43 9.05 -5.31 8.13
CA PRO A 43 8.35 -4.76 6.94
C PRO A 43 7.21 -3.71 7.14
N ALA A 44 5.91 -4.07 7.30
CA ALA A 44 4.75 -3.15 7.47
C ALA A 44 3.55 -3.80 8.24
N PRO A 45 2.59 -3.01 8.80
CA PRO A 45 2.05 -2.92 10.20
C PRO A 45 2.00 -4.17 11.11
N GLN A 46 1.93 -3.95 12.44
CA GLN A 46 1.77 -5.04 13.43
C GLN A 46 0.56 -5.92 13.11
N ASP A 47 0.83 -7.22 13.02
CA ASP A 47 -0.20 -8.24 12.91
C ASP A 47 -0.94 -8.39 14.26
N SER A 48 -1.94 -9.27 14.29
CA SER A 48 -2.68 -9.59 15.52
C SER A 48 -1.83 -10.22 16.64
N ASN A 49 -0.52 -10.44 16.40
CA ASN A 49 0.42 -11.04 17.34
C ASN A 49 1.45 -10.01 17.88
N GLY A 50 1.37 -8.73 17.47
CA GLY A 50 2.09 -7.64 18.12
C GLY A 50 3.57 -7.49 17.74
N ASN A 51 4.03 -8.08 16.62
CA ASN A 51 5.38 -7.85 16.11
C ASN A 51 5.48 -6.49 15.41
N GLY A 52 6.55 -5.72 15.62
CA GLY A 52 6.72 -4.34 15.11
C GLY A 52 6.97 -4.26 13.60
N VAL A 53 6.28 -3.36 12.88
CA VAL A 53 6.34 -3.36 11.41
C VAL A 53 5.94 -1.97 10.80
N PRO A 54 6.83 -1.23 10.10
CA PRO A 54 6.62 0.16 9.62
C PRO A 54 5.63 0.38 8.45
N VAL A 55 4.49 1.02 8.74
CA VAL A 55 3.51 1.51 7.75
C VAL A 55 3.85 2.91 7.24
N MET A 56 3.53 3.20 5.98
CA MET A 56 3.21 4.57 5.57
C MET A 56 1.68 4.74 5.56
N SER A 57 1.14 5.47 6.53
CA SER A 57 -0.27 5.87 6.53
C SER A 57 -0.43 7.17 5.74
N GLN A 58 -1.53 7.29 4.98
CA GLN A 58 -1.91 8.52 4.32
C GLN A 58 -3.43 8.65 4.35
N ASP A 59 -3.94 9.78 4.83
CA ASP A 59 -5.35 10.09 4.78
C ASP A 59 -5.80 10.36 3.33
N ASN A 60 -6.93 9.78 2.93
CA ASN A 60 -7.52 9.90 1.59
C ASN A 60 -6.55 9.58 0.42
N PRO A 61 -6.02 8.34 0.32
CA PRO A 61 -5.18 7.94 -0.81
C PRO A 61 -5.97 7.97 -2.12
N THR A 62 -5.32 8.35 -3.23
CA THR A 62 -5.94 8.20 -4.55
C THR A 62 -5.85 6.72 -4.97
N ILE A 63 -7.00 6.10 -5.22
CA ILE A 63 -7.09 4.72 -5.69
C ILE A 63 -7.54 4.72 -7.15
N ALA A 64 -6.90 3.93 -8.00
CA ALA A 64 -7.41 3.57 -9.32
C ALA A 64 -7.43 2.05 -9.46
N ILE A 65 -8.38 1.52 -10.23
CA ILE A 65 -8.55 0.08 -10.40
C ILE A 65 -8.57 -0.23 -11.89
N GLN A 66 -7.71 -1.14 -12.32
CA GLN A 66 -7.77 -1.73 -13.66
C GLN A 66 -8.38 -3.13 -13.55
N TYR A 67 -9.49 -3.33 -14.25
CA TYR A 67 -10.16 -4.62 -14.38
C TYR A 67 -10.28 -4.98 -15.87
N PRO A 68 -9.34 -5.76 -16.42
CA PRO A 68 -9.45 -6.28 -17.77
C PRO A 68 -10.53 -7.37 -17.81
N LEU A 69 -11.51 -7.25 -18.70
CA LEU A 69 -12.62 -8.21 -18.82
C LEU A 69 -12.19 -9.65 -19.08
N GLU A 70 -10.98 -9.86 -19.61
CA GLU A 70 -10.41 -11.18 -19.92
C GLU A 70 -9.40 -11.68 -18.88
N ALA A 71 -9.19 -10.97 -17.76
CA ALA A 71 -8.22 -11.34 -16.74
C ALA A 71 -8.89 -11.61 -15.40
N GLU A 72 -8.63 -12.78 -14.81
CA GLU A 72 -9.07 -13.14 -13.44
C GLU A 72 -8.48 -12.22 -12.34
N HIS A 73 -7.57 -11.32 -12.69
CA HIS A 73 -6.82 -10.50 -11.75
C HIS A 73 -7.18 -9.02 -11.88
N VAL A 74 -7.67 -8.44 -10.78
CA VAL A 74 -7.78 -6.99 -10.60
C VAL A 74 -6.39 -6.42 -10.30
N THR A 75 -6.02 -5.31 -10.94
CA THR A 75 -4.87 -4.50 -10.50
C THR A 75 -5.37 -3.26 -9.76
N ILE A 76 -4.96 -3.10 -8.51
CA ILE A 76 -5.19 -1.87 -7.74
C ILE A 76 -3.93 -1.00 -7.82
N TYR A 77 -4.15 0.28 -8.09
CA TYR A 77 -3.14 1.34 -8.03
C TYR A 77 -3.44 2.22 -6.82
N LEU A 78 -2.46 2.44 -5.93
CA LEU A 78 -2.53 3.46 -4.89
C LEU A 78 -1.50 4.54 -5.21
N ARG A 79 -1.90 5.80 -5.08
CA ARG A 79 -0.98 6.93 -5.09
C ARG A 79 -0.59 7.28 -3.66
N SER A 80 0.69 7.15 -3.35
CA SER A 80 1.26 7.73 -2.14
C SER A 80 1.99 9.04 -2.46
N ILE A 81 2.06 9.94 -1.48
CA ILE A 81 2.78 11.22 -1.61
C ILE A 81 4.28 11.01 -1.81
N GLY A 82 4.88 9.98 -1.19
CA GLY A 82 6.33 9.73 -1.22
C GLY A 82 6.84 8.81 -2.33
N LEU A 83 6.05 7.82 -2.76
CA LEU A 83 6.46 6.78 -3.73
C LEU A 83 5.71 6.88 -5.08
N GLY A 84 4.89 7.92 -5.27
CA GLY A 84 4.09 8.07 -6.48
C GLY A 84 3.03 6.96 -6.60
N TRP A 85 2.87 6.41 -7.80
CA TRP A 85 1.92 5.33 -8.06
C TRP A 85 2.55 3.95 -7.84
N THR A 86 1.95 3.17 -6.97
CA THR A 86 2.28 1.77 -6.72
C THR A 86 1.12 0.87 -7.17
N ALA A 87 1.44 -0.29 -7.74
CA ALA A 87 0.46 -1.18 -8.37
C ALA A 87 0.57 -2.61 -7.82
N TRP A 88 -0.55 -3.22 -7.46
CA TRP A 88 -0.63 -4.60 -7.00
C TRP A 88 -1.68 -5.37 -7.78
N ARG A 89 -1.27 -6.51 -8.32
CA ARG A 89 -2.15 -7.48 -8.97
C ARG A 89 -2.70 -8.42 -7.90
N LEU A 90 -4.02 -8.40 -7.69
CA LEU A 90 -4.68 -9.22 -6.66
C LEU A 90 -5.05 -10.59 -7.19
N HIS A 91 -4.75 -11.64 -6.43
CA HIS A 91 -5.25 -13.00 -6.67
C HIS A 91 -6.78 -13.06 -6.51
N PRO A 92 -7.52 -13.88 -7.27
CA PRO A 92 -8.98 -14.03 -7.13
C PRO A 92 -9.45 -14.23 -5.68
N ASP A 93 -8.75 -15.03 -4.88
CA ASP A 93 -9.10 -15.23 -3.46
C ASP A 93 -8.97 -13.96 -2.61
N THR A 94 -7.95 -13.13 -2.86
CA THR A 94 -7.79 -11.84 -2.19
C THR A 94 -8.91 -10.88 -2.59
N GLN A 95 -9.30 -10.88 -3.87
CA GLN A 95 -10.44 -10.08 -4.36
C GLN A 95 -11.74 -10.50 -3.66
N ARG A 96 -12.00 -11.81 -3.56
CA ARG A 96 -13.16 -12.38 -2.88
C ARG A 96 -13.20 -12.03 -1.39
N ALA A 97 -12.08 -12.22 -0.68
CA ALA A 97 -11.98 -11.89 0.74
C ALA A 97 -12.19 -10.38 1.01
N LEU A 98 -11.67 -9.51 0.14
CA LEU A 98 -11.93 -8.06 0.22
C LEU A 98 -13.40 -7.74 -0.04
N ALA A 99 -14.03 -8.36 -1.05
CA ALA A 99 -15.44 -8.16 -1.36
C ALA A 99 -16.35 -8.61 -0.19
N GLU A 100 -16.09 -9.79 0.39
CA GLU A 100 -16.79 -10.29 1.58
C GLU A 100 -16.61 -9.34 2.78
N PHE A 101 -15.37 -8.89 3.04
CA PHE A 101 -15.09 -7.92 4.09
C PHE A 101 -15.87 -6.62 3.92
N PHE A 102 -15.81 -5.98 2.74
CA PHE A 102 -16.54 -4.74 2.49
C PHE A 102 -18.06 -4.95 2.55
N ASN A 103 -18.59 -6.02 1.96
CA ASN A 103 -20.03 -6.33 2.02
C ASN A 103 -20.52 -6.63 3.45
N SER A 104 -19.66 -7.13 4.34
CA SER A 104 -20.01 -7.34 5.76
C SER A 104 -20.03 -6.03 6.58
N ARG A 105 -19.33 -4.99 6.12
CA ARG A 105 -19.16 -3.70 6.82
C ARG A 105 -20.03 -2.60 6.26
N LEU A 106 -20.28 -2.62 4.95
CA LEU A 106 -21.33 -1.87 4.30
C LEU A 106 -22.65 -2.54 4.67
N THR A 107 -23.30 -2.06 5.73
CA THR A 107 -24.65 -2.49 6.11
C THR A 107 -25.53 -2.60 4.87
N GLN A 108 -26.22 -3.73 4.74
CA GLN A 108 -27.39 -3.80 3.88
C GLN A 108 -28.35 -2.70 4.31
N ASN A 109 -28.37 -1.59 3.58
CA ASN A 109 -29.48 -0.66 3.61
C ASN A 109 -30.69 -1.51 3.22
N ALA A 110 -31.53 -1.84 4.20
CA ALA A 110 -32.73 -2.62 3.97
C ALA A 110 -33.50 -1.98 2.79
N PRO A 111 -34.07 -2.76 1.87
CA PRO A 111 -34.85 -2.20 0.79
C PRO A 111 -35.89 -1.27 1.42
N ALA A 112 -35.81 0.02 1.06
CA ALA A 112 -36.74 1.01 1.58
C ALA A 112 -38.15 0.47 1.36
N GLN A 113 -38.93 0.30 2.43
CA GLN A 113 -40.31 -0.14 2.31
C GLN A 113 -41.04 0.86 1.43
N SER A 114 -41.20 0.50 0.16
CA SER A 114 -41.97 1.26 -0.81
C SER A 114 -43.42 1.21 -0.35
N LYS A 115 -43.82 2.21 0.45
CA LYS A 115 -45.23 2.48 0.72
C LYS A 115 -45.95 2.47 -0.62
N PRO A 116 -47.02 1.67 -0.79
CA PRO A 116 -47.77 1.66 -2.04
C PRO A 116 -48.20 3.10 -2.35
N ILE A 117 -47.87 3.58 -3.56
CA ILE A 117 -48.37 4.87 -4.03
C ILE A 117 -49.89 4.71 -4.13
N PRO A 118 -50.69 5.48 -3.37
CA PRO A 118 -52.14 5.39 -3.50
C PRO A 118 -52.52 6.04 -4.84
N PHE A 119 -53.00 5.21 -5.78
CA PHE A 119 -53.66 5.74 -6.98
C PHE A 119 -54.90 6.53 -6.56
N ARG A 120 -54.96 7.79 -6.98
CA ARG A 120 -56.14 8.66 -7.00
C ARG A 120 -56.15 9.42 -8.33
#